data_AF-A0A920L084-F1
#
_entry.id   AF-A0A920L084-F1
#
_cell.length_a   1.000
_cell.length_b   1.000
_cell.length_c   1.000
_cell.angle_alpha   90.00
_cell.angle_beta   90.00
_cell.angle_gamma   90.00
#
_symmetry.space_group_name_H-M   'P 1'
#
loop_
_entity.id
_entity.type
_entity.pdbx_description
1 polymer ?
#
loop_
_entity_poly.entity_id
_entity_poly.type
_entity_poly.pdbx_seq_one_letter_code
_entity_poly.pdbx_strand_id
1 'polypeptide(L)'
;MMERYKNIGALERANGGTIYLDEVSELSLELQGKLLKVLVENCISRVGGNKRINIDLRFISATSFNLRDKINNRSFREDLFHRLNVVPIQIHFKRKS
;
A
#
# COMPACT_ATOMS: atom_id res chain seq x y z
N MET A 1 16.94 13.30 30.76
CA MET A 1 17.18 13.04 29.32
C MET A 1 15.83 12.76 28.69
N MET A 2 15.29 13.68 27.89
CA MET A 2 13.96 13.57 27.30
C MET A 2 13.95 12.48 26.22
N GLU A 3 13.31 11.34 26.47
CA GLU A 3 12.93 10.40 25.42
C GLU A 3 11.92 11.10 24.50
N ARG A 4 12.37 11.60 23.34
CA ARG A 4 11.46 12.09 22.29
C ARG A 4 10.52 10.93 21.97
N TYR A 5 9.22 11.11 22.22
CA TYR A 5 8.17 10.17 21.81
C TYR A 5 8.36 9.80 20.35
N LYS A 6 8.93 8.61 20.12
CA LYS A 6 9.21 8.12 18.77
C LYS A 6 7.91 7.52 18.26
N ASN A 7 7.04 8.40 17.73
CA ASN A 7 5.72 8.01 17.24
C ASN A 7 5.82 6.81 16.29
N ILE A 8 5.21 5.70 16.70
CA ILE A 8 5.19 4.45 15.95
C ILE A 8 4.38 4.70 14.67
N GLY A 9 4.91 4.32 13.51
CA GLY A 9 4.23 4.52 12.22
C GLY A 9 3.00 3.62 12.07
N ALA A 10 2.07 3.98 11.16
CA ALA A 10 0.82 3.25 10.99
C ALA A 10 1.01 1.77 10.64
N LEU A 11 1.95 1.45 9.74
CA LEU A 11 2.26 0.07 9.36
C LEU A 11 2.85 -0.73 10.52
N GLU A 12 3.69 -0.11 11.34
CA GLU A 12 4.28 -0.76 12.51
C GLU A 12 3.21 -1.03 13.59
N ARG A 13 2.27 -0.10 13.79
CA ARG A 13 1.13 -0.31 14.71
C ARG A 13 0.18 -1.39 14.24
N ALA A 14 0.05 -1.59 12.93
CA ALA A 14 -0.86 -2.56 12.35
C ALA A 14 -0.27 -3.98 12.26
N ASN A 15 0.97 -4.19 12.72
CA ASN A 15 1.66 -5.48 12.62
C ASN A 15 0.83 -6.64 13.17
N GLY A 16 0.76 -7.75 12.43
CA GLY A 16 -0.13 -8.89 12.68
C GLY A 16 -1.57 -8.68 12.20
N GLY A 17 -1.87 -7.54 11.57
CA GLY A 17 -3.21 -7.12 11.18
C GLY A 17 -3.39 -6.95 9.67
N THR A 18 -4.40 -6.16 9.30
CA THR A 18 -4.75 -5.87 7.90
C THR A 18 -4.74 -4.37 7.65
N ILE A 19 -4.14 -3.96 6.52
CA ILE A 19 -4.17 -2.59 6.00
C ILE A 19 -5.17 -2.52 4.85
N TYR A 20 -6.12 -1.59 4.96
CA TYR A 20 -7.00 -1.22 3.86
C TYR A 20 -6.45 0.04 3.18
N LEU A 21 -6.26 -0.04 1.86
CA LEU A 21 -5.82 1.05 1.01
C LEU A 21 -6.98 1.45 0.10
N ASP A 22 -7.64 2.55 0.44
CA ASP A 22 -8.67 3.13 -0.42
C ASP A 22 -8.03 3.98 -1.53
N GLU A 23 -8.62 3.94 -2.71
CA GLU A 23 -8.16 4.65 -3.92
C GLU A 23 -6.64 4.55 -4.17
N VAL A 24 -6.14 3.31 -4.26
CA VAL A 24 -4.71 3.04 -4.48
C VAL A 24 -4.15 3.68 -5.76
N SER A 25 -5.03 3.99 -6.73
CA SER A 25 -4.70 4.70 -7.97
C SER A 25 -4.22 6.15 -7.78
N GLU A 26 -4.48 6.74 -6.61
CA GLU A 26 -4.12 8.13 -6.29
C GLU A 26 -2.78 8.23 -5.54
N LEU A 27 -2.15 7.10 -5.23
CA LEU A 27 -0.80 7.10 -4.66
C LEU A 27 0.20 7.71 -5.64
N SER A 28 1.05 8.61 -5.15
CA SER A 28 2.19 9.10 -5.94
C SER A 28 3.13 7.96 -6.31
N LEU A 29 3.87 8.09 -7.42
CA LEU A 29 4.82 7.06 -7.87
C LEU A 29 5.87 6.72 -6.81
N GLU A 30 6.27 7.68 -5.98
CA GLU A 30 7.18 7.47 -4.86
C GLU A 30 6.55 6.56 -3.79
N LEU A 31 5.30 6.83 -3.40
CA LEU A 31 4.57 6.01 -2.44
C LEU A 31 4.28 4.61 -2.99
N GLN A 32 3.97 4.50 -4.29
CA GLN A 32 3.82 3.21 -4.97
C GLN A 32 5.11 2.37 -4.85
N GLY A 33 6.28 2.98 -5.05
CA GLY A 33 7.56 2.29 -4.88
C GLY A 33 7.83 1.85 -3.43
N LYS A 34 7.47 2.68 -2.45
CA LYS A 34 7.58 2.33 -1.03
C LYS A 34 6.63 1.18 -0.66
N LEU A 35 5.39 1.22 -1.14
CA LEU A 35 4.41 0.16 -0.91
C LEU A 35 4.86 -1.17 -1.53
N LEU A 36 5.35 -1.14 -2.78
CA LEU A 36 5.90 -2.32 -3.44
C LEU A 36 7.02 -2.94 -2.61
N LYS A 37 7.95 -2.12 -2.11
CA LYS A 37 9.04 -2.59 -1.26
C LYS A 37 8.52 -3.30 -0.01
N VAL A 38 7.50 -2.75 0.64
CA VAL A 38 6.86 -3.39 1.81
C VAL A 38 6.21 -4.72 1.44
N LEU A 39 5.47 -4.78 0.34
CA LEU A 39 4.80 -5.99 -0.14
C LEU A 39 5.77 -7.12 -0.53
N VAL A 40 7.01 -6.77 -0.90
CA VAL A 40 8.05 -7.73 -1.31
C VAL A 40 8.93 -8.12 -0.12
N GLU A 41 9.39 -7.15 0.68
CA GLU A 41 10.38 -7.38 1.73
C GLU A 41 9.77 -7.71 3.10
N ASN A 42 8.46 -7.46 3.32
CA ASN A 42 7.80 -7.57 4.63
C ASN A 42 8.57 -6.83 5.74
N CYS A 43 9.20 -5.72 5.37
CA CYS A 43 10.04 -4.91 6.24
C CYS A 43 9.78 -3.43 5.97
N ILE A 44 9.89 -2.62 7.02
CA ILE A 44 9.88 -1.17 6.93
C ILE A 44 11.10 -0.56 7.62
N SER A 45 11.42 0.66 7.23
CA SER A 45 12.38 1.53 7.91
C SER A 45 11.66 2.79 8.37
N ARG A 46 11.92 3.24 9.60
CA ARG A 46 11.39 4.51 10.10
C ARG A 46 12.03 5.67 9.34
N VAL A 47 11.31 6.79 9.22
CA VAL A 47 11.85 8.02 8.61
C VAL A 47 13.14 8.44 9.34
N GLY A 48 14.22 8.62 8.58
CA GLY A 48 15.54 8.98 9.13
C GLY A 48 16.27 7.86 9.89
N GLY A 49 15.77 6.62 9.84
CA GLY A 49 16.41 5.46 10.46
C GLY A 49 16.71 4.35 9.45
N ASN A 50 17.85 3.69 9.61
CA ASN A 50 18.24 2.56 8.76
C ASN A 50 17.89 1.19 9.36
N LYS A 51 17.32 1.16 10.57
CA LYS A 51 16.88 -0.07 11.23
C LYS A 51 15.68 -0.64 10.47
N ARG A 52 15.86 -1.84 9.89
CA ARG A 52 14.76 -2.63 9.34
C ARG A 52 13.92 -3.22 10.47
N ILE A 53 12.60 -3.16 10.32
CA ILE A 53 11.61 -3.71 11.23
C ILE A 53 10.76 -4.68 10.41
N ASN A 54 10.79 -5.96 10.77
CA ASN A 54 9.95 -6.97 10.14
C ASN A 54 8.50 -6.72 10.52
N ILE A 55 7.61 -6.87 9.55
CA ILE A 55 6.17 -6.72 9.72
C ILE A 55 5.44 -7.84 9.02
N ASP A 56 4.36 -8.29 9.62
CA ASP A 56 3.40 -9.23 9.04
C ASP A 56 2.09 -8.47 8.83
N LEU A 57 1.76 -8.16 7.58
CA LEU A 57 0.59 -7.38 7.23
C LEU A 57 -0.13 -8.01 6.05
N ARG A 58 -1.44 -8.13 6.19
CA ARG A 58 -2.32 -8.39 5.05
C ARG A 58 -2.72 -7.06 4.42
N PHE A 59 -2.67 -6.96 3.09
CA PHE A 59 -3.13 -5.77 2.36
C PHE A 59 -4.45 -6.07 1.65
N ILE A 60 -5.37 -5.11 1.71
CA ILE A 60 -6.59 -5.05 0.90
C ILE A 60 -6.59 -3.68 0.25
N SER A 61 -6.68 -3.62 -1.07
CA SER A 61 -6.71 -2.36 -1.81
C SER A 61 -7.99 -2.24 -2.62
N ALA A 62 -8.51 -1.02 -2.74
CA ALA A 62 -9.62 -0.67 -3.60
C ALA A 62 -9.26 0.51 -4.49
N THR A 63 -9.97 0.64 -5.61
CA THR A 63 -9.93 1.82 -6.48
C THR A 63 -11.17 1.87 -7.34
N SER A 64 -11.63 3.08 -7.66
CA SER A 64 -12.68 3.32 -8.64
C SER A 64 -12.15 3.45 -10.08
N PHE A 65 -10.83 3.49 -10.26
CA PHE A 65 -10.19 3.68 -11.55
C PHE A 65 -9.66 2.39 -12.16
N ASN A 66 -9.64 2.34 -13.49
CA ASN A 66 -8.97 1.27 -14.21
C ASN A 66 -7.45 1.44 -14.14
N LEU A 67 -6.80 0.57 -13.34
CA LEU A 67 -5.35 0.62 -13.16
C LEU A 67 -4.58 0.35 -14.45
N ARG A 68 -5.13 -0.41 -15.41
CA ARG A 68 -4.46 -0.65 -16.71
C ARG A 68 -4.30 0.64 -17.51
N ASP A 69 -5.32 1.50 -17.48
CA ASP A 69 -5.26 2.81 -18.15
C ASP A 69 -4.24 3.72 -17.46
N LYS A 70 -4.21 3.71 -16.12
CA LYS A 70 -3.21 4.45 -15.34
C LYS A 70 -1.77 3.95 -15.58
N ILE A 71 -1.58 2.65 -15.82
CA ILE A 71 -0.28 2.06 -16.23
C ILE A 71 0.13 2.56 -17.61
N ASN A 72 -0.78 2.52 -18.59
CA ASN A 72 -0.52 3.03 -19.94
C ASN A 72 -0.12 4.52 -19.92
N ASN A 73 -0.72 5.29 -19.03
CA ASN A 73 -0.41 6.71 -18.80
C ASN A 73 0.82 6.94 -17.90
N ARG A 74 1.57 5.89 -17.53
CA ARG A 74 2.75 5.93 -16.64
C ARG A 74 2.51 6.56 -15.27
N SER A 75 1.25 6.61 -14.84
CA SER A 75 0.82 7.14 -13.55
C SER A 75 0.67 6.07 -12.47
N PHE A 76 0.72 4.79 -12.87
CA PHE A 76 0.70 3.65 -11.97
C PHE A 76 1.75 2.62 -12.39
N ARG A 77 2.44 2.02 -11.42
CA ARG A 77 3.48 1.03 -11.72
C ARG A 77 2.87 -0.34 -11.99
N GLU A 78 3.31 -0.95 -13.08
CA GLU A 78 2.89 -2.29 -13.49
C GLU A 78 3.30 -3.37 -12.48
N ASP A 79 4.50 -3.27 -11.90
CA ASP A 79 5.00 -4.21 -10.88
C ASP A 79 4.14 -4.21 -9.60
N LEU A 80 3.70 -3.03 -9.15
CA LEU A 80 2.77 -2.89 -8.04
C LEU A 80 1.40 -3.48 -8.38
N PHE A 81 0.90 -3.25 -9.61
CA PHE A 81 -0.36 -3.82 -10.07
C PHE A 81 -0.34 -5.35 -9.98
N HIS A 82 0.71 -5.99 -10.48
CA HIS A 82 0.85 -7.44 -10.39
C HIS A 82 0.90 -7.98 -8.95
N ARG A 83 1.44 -7.20 -8.01
CA ARG A 83 1.50 -7.60 -6.60
C ARG A 83 0.18 -7.44 -5.87
N LEU A 84 -0.63 -6.45 -6.24
CA LEU A 84 -1.95 -6.21 -5.65
C LEU A 84 -3.04 -7.07 -6.29
N ASN A 85 -2.96 -7.31 -7.60
CA ASN A 85 -3.98 -7.98 -8.40
C ASN A 85 -3.91 -9.52 -8.34
N VAL A 86 -3.58 -10.08 -7.18
CA VAL A 86 -3.50 -11.54 -6.97
C VAL A 86 -4.90 -12.15 -6.81
N VAL A 87 -5.79 -11.45 -6.08
CA VAL A 87 -7.19 -11.86 -5.89
C VAL A 87 -8.11 -10.68 -6.25
N PRO A 88 -8.39 -10.46 -7.55
CA PRO A 88 -9.25 -9.36 -7.96
C PRO A 88 -10.72 -9.61 -7.57
N ILE A 89 -11.35 -8.62 -6.95
CA ILE A 89 -12.79 -8.63 -6.66
C ILE A 89 -13.42 -7.43 -7.38
N GLN A 90 -14.19 -7.71 -8.43
CA GLN A 90 -14.94 -6.67 -9.14
C GLN A 90 -16.31 -6.48 -8.50
N ILE A 91 -16.51 -5.31 -7.89
CA ILE A 91 -17.78 -4.94 -7.25
C ILE A 91 -18.70 -4.34 -8.31
N HIS A 92 -19.85 -4.97 -8.54
CA HIS A 92 -20.88 -4.48 -9.46
C HIS A 92 -21.97 -3.76 -8.67
N PHE A 93 -22.02 -2.43 -8.77
CA PHE A 93 -23.13 -1.67 -8.22
C PHE A 93 -24.29 -1.65 -9.22
N LYS A 94 -25.45 -2.20 -8.84
CA LYS A 94 -26.70 -1.88 -9.53
C LYS A 94 -27.23 -0.56 -8.97
N ARG A 95 -27.31 0.49 -9.80
CA ARG A 95 -28.12 1.66 -9.47
C ARG A 95 -29.57 1.18 -9.36
N LYS A 96 -30.18 1.33 -8.19
CA LYS A 96 -31.63 1.14 -8.03
C LYS A 96 -32.33 2.16 -8.92
N SER A 97 -33.09 1.67 -9.89
CA SER A 97 -34.09 2.44 -10.64
C SER A 97 -35.37 2.58 -9.83
#